data_AF-A0A086MFM5-F1
#
_entry.id   AF-A0A086MFM5-F1
#
_cell.length_a   1.000
_cell.length_b   1.000
_cell.length_c   1.000
_cell.angle_alpha   90.00
_cell.angle_beta   90.00
_cell.angle_gamma   90.00
#
_symmetry.space_group_name_H-M   'P 1'
#
loop_
_entity.id
_entity.type
_entity.pdbx_description
1 polymer ?
#
loop_
_entity_poly.entity_id
_entity_poly.type
_entity_poly.pdbx_seq_one_letter_code
_entity_poly.pdbx_strand_id
1 'polypeptide(L)' 'MEFSVSVGSTIPTSVTTLYDCPDNVQRILTGLPECKYIVVRDQVVILEPRTRRIVTVIERRG' A
#
# COMPACT_ATOMS: atom_id res chain seq x y z
N MET A 1 -17.25 5.19 -0.96
CA MET A 1 -16.21 6.25 -1.01
C MET A 1 -15.23 5.86 -2.08
N GLU A 2 -15.03 6.71 -3.07
CA GLU A 2 -14.08 6.47 -4.15
C GLU A 2 -12.84 7.33 -3.89
N PHE A 3 -11.67 6.72 -3.79
CA PHE A 3 -10.40 7.42 -3.67
C PHE A 3 -9.48 6.96 -4.81
N SER A 4 -8.62 7.86 -5.27
CA SER A 4 -7.68 7.54 -6.34
C SER A 4 -6.59 6.59 -5.83
N VAL A 5 -6.44 5.46 -6.53
CA VAL A 5 -5.35 4.51 -6.28
C VAL A 5 -4.23 4.80 -7.28
N SER A 6 -3.32 5.68 -6.88
CA SER A 6 -2.15 6.02 -7.67
C SER A 6 -0.94 6.27 -6.77
N VAL A 7 0.25 6.03 -7.32
CA VAL A 7 1.51 6.31 -6.60
C VAL A 7 1.56 7.79 -6.21
N GLY A 8 1.90 8.03 -4.94
CA GLY A 8 1.99 9.36 -4.35
C GLY A 8 0.70 9.86 -3.69
N SER A 9 -0.45 9.23 -3.94
CA SER A 9 -1.72 9.57 -3.29
C SER A 9 -1.77 9.07 -1.83
N THR A 10 -2.60 9.71 -1.00
CA THR A 10 -2.76 9.35 0.41
C THR A 10 -4.01 8.51 0.63
N ILE A 11 -3.87 7.40 1.34
CA ILE A 11 -4.98 6.55 1.76
C ILE A 11 -5.83 7.28 2.82
N PRO A 12 -7.17 7.38 2.65
CA PRO A 12 -8.05 8.00 3.63
C PRO A 12 -7.97 7.34 5.00
N THR A 13 -8.19 8.12 6.05
CA THR A 13 -8.13 7.61 7.42
C THR A 13 -9.29 6.67 7.79
N SER A 14 -10.32 6.64 6.96
CA SER A 14 -11.42 5.68 7.03
C SER A 14 -11.00 4.25 6.69
N VAL A 15 -9.87 4.05 6.01
CA VAL A 15 -9.29 2.71 5.80
C VAL A 15 -8.52 2.32 7.06
N THR A 16 -9.17 1.54 7.91
CA THR A 16 -8.63 1.12 9.21
C THR A 16 -7.83 -0.18 9.15
N THR A 17 -8.09 -1.01 8.13
CA THR A 17 -7.43 -2.30 7.98
C THR A 17 -6.19 -2.13 7.10
N LEU A 18 -5.02 -2.20 7.72
CA LEU A 18 -3.71 -2.19 7.07
C LEU A 18 -2.97 -3.47 7.46
N TYR A 19 -2.42 -4.18 6.48
CA TYR A 19 -1.66 -5.40 6.71
C TYR A 19 -0.16 -5.13 6.65
N ASP A 20 0.61 -5.85 7.46
CA ASP A 20 2.07 -5.80 7.38
C ASP A 20 2.58 -6.39 6.08
N CYS A 21 3.51 -5.69 5.44
CA CYS A 21 4.26 -6.28 4.34
C CYS A 21 5.03 -7.52 4.81
N PRO A 22 4.99 -8.62 4.05
CA PRO A 22 5.86 -9.77 4.27
C PRO A 22 7.36 -9.39 4.25
N ASP A 23 8.19 -10.09 5.04
CA ASP A 23 9.63 -9.81 5.18
C ASP A 23 10.38 -9.78 3.84
N ASN A 24 10.02 -10.66 2.90
CA ASN A 24 10.63 -10.70 1.57
C ASN A 24 10.31 -9.43 0.77
N VAL A 25 9.11 -8.85 0.93
CA VAL A 25 8.74 -7.59 0.29
C VAL A 25 9.54 -6.44 0.89
N GLN A 26 9.66 -6.38 2.21
CA GLN A 26 10.44 -5.35 2.90
C GLN A 26 11.93 -5.37 2.50
N ARG A 27 12.48 -6.57 2.27
CA ARG A 27 13.87 -6.73 1.79
C ARG A 27 14.08 -6.24 0.35
N ILE A 28 13.08 -6.44 -0.51
CA ILE A 28 13.15 -5.99 -1.92
C ILE A 28 12.94 -4.48 -2.00
N LEU A 29 11.95 -3.95 -1.27
CA LEU A 29 11.66 -2.52 -1.18
C LEU A 29 12.64 -1.83 -0.22
N THR A 30 13.89 -1.75 -0.66
CA THR A 30 14.97 -1.12 0.10
C THR A 30 14.59 0.33 0.43
N GLY A 31 14.55 0.69 1.72
CA GLY A 31 14.17 2.02 2.17
C GLY A 31 12.71 2.19 2.59
N LEU A 32 11.89 1.13 2.61
CA LEU A 32 10.54 1.16 3.19
C LEU A 32 10.39 0.21 4.39
N PRO A 33 11.09 0.45 5.52
CA PRO A 33 10.85 -0.30 6.74
C PRO A 33 9.41 -0.07 7.20
N GLU A 34 8.78 -1.10 7.78
CA GLU A 34 7.40 -1.03 8.29
C GLU A 34 6.32 -0.81 7.21
N CYS A 35 6.58 -1.17 5.94
CA CYS A 35 5.56 -0.99 4.91
C CYS A 35 4.26 -1.74 5.23
N LYS A 36 3.14 -1.11 4.86
CA LYS A 36 1.81 -1.72 4.96
C LYS A 36 1.23 -1.92 3.58
N TYR A 37 0.31 -2.85 3.45
CA TYR A 37 -0.47 -3.01 2.23
C TYR A 37 -1.97 -3.13 2.51
N ILE A 38 -2.75 -2.79 1.50
CA ILE A 38 -4.19 -3.03 1.42
C ILE A 38 -4.53 -3.66 0.07
N VAL A 39 -5.71 -4.27 0.00
CA VAL A 39 -6.28 -4.75 -1.26
C VAL A 39 -7.47 -3.88 -1.60
N VAL A 40 -7.42 -3.24 -2.77
CA VAL A 40 -8.50 -2.40 -3.29
C VAL A 40 -8.91 -2.95 -4.63
N ARG A 41 -10.15 -3.45 -4.73
CA ARG A 41 -10.64 -4.16 -5.93
C ARG A 41 -9.65 -5.29 -6.28
N ASP A 42 -9.02 -5.25 -7.45
CA ASP A 42 -8.03 -6.22 -7.92
C ASP A 42 -6.59 -5.68 -7.87
N GLN A 43 -6.32 -4.75 -6.98
CA GLN A 43 -5.01 -4.14 -6.82
C GLN A 43 -4.48 -4.33 -5.39
N VAL A 44 -3.19 -4.66 -5.29
CA VAL A 44 -2.46 -4.61 -4.02
C VAL A 44 -1.75 -3.27 -3.96
N VAL A 45 -2.06 -2.48 -2.94
CA VAL A 45 -1.54 -1.13 -2.75
C VAL A 45 -0.61 -1.16 -1.55
N ILE A 46 0.66 -0.82 -1.77
CA ILE A 46 1.64 -0.71 -0.69
C ILE A 46 1.81 0.76 -0.35
N LEU A 47 1.84 1.06 0.94
CA LEU A 47 1.91 2.39 1.49
C LEU A 47 2.95 2.48 2.62
N GLU A 48 3.47 3.68 2.80
CA GLU A 48 4.24 4.05 3.99
C GLU A 48 3.24 4.38 5.13
N PRO A 49 3.34 3.73 6.30
CA PRO A 49 2.29 3.80 7.33
C PRO A 49 2.17 5.17 8.02
N ARG A 50 3.26 5.92 8.18
CA ARG A 50 3.25 7.19 8.95
C ARG A 50 2.53 8.30 8.19
N THR A 51 2.71 8.34 6.88
CA THR A 51 2.11 9.32 5.96
C THR A 51 0.88 8.78 5.24
N ARG A 52 0.66 7.46 5.29
CA ARG A 52 -0.38 6.75 4.51
C ARG A 52 -0.25 6.97 3.01
N ARG A 53 0.95 7.29 2.53
CA ARG A 53 1.22 7.57 1.13
C ARG A 53 1.43 6.28 0.36
N ILE A 54 0.74 6.14 -0.76
CA ILE A 54 0.91 5.02 -1.70
C ILE A 54 2.29 5.13 -2.33
N VAL A 55 3.09 4.09 -2.18
CA VAL A 55 4.44 4.01 -2.77
C VAL A 55 4.46 3.11 -4.00
N THR A 56 3.59 2.11 -4.05
CA THR A 56 3.45 1.25 -5.23
C THR A 56 2.04 0.67 -5.32
N VAL A 57 1.63 0.40 -6.56
CA VAL A 57 0.36 -0.25 -6.90
C VAL A 57 0.71 -1.44 -7.77
N ILE A 58 0.30 -2.62 -7.34
CA ILE A 58 0.49 -3.87 -8.05
C ILE A 58 -0.87 -4.29 -8.59
N GLU A 59 -1.00 -4.27 -9.91
CA GLU A 59 -2.17 -4.83 -10.59
C GLU A 59 -2.15 -6.34 -10.45
N ARG A 60 -3.25 -6.92 -9.94
CA ARG A 60 -3.44 -8.36 -10.01
C ARG A 60 -3.93 -8.67 -11.42
N ARG A 61 -3.01 -8.80 -12.37
CA ARG A 61 -3.35 -9.36 -13.68
C ARG A 61 -3.66 -10.84 -13.48
N GLY A 62 -4.89 -11.22 -13.83
CA GLY A 62 -5.28 -12.61 -14.02
C GLY A 62 -4.66 -13.18 -15.29
#